data_AF-A0A960B8P7-F1
#
_entry.id   AF-A0A960B8P7-F1
#
_cell.length_a   1.000
_cell.length_b   1.000
_cell.length_c   1.000
_cell.angle_alpha   90.00
_cell.angle_beta   90.00
_cell.angle_gamma   90.00
#
_symmetry.space_group_name_H-M   'P 1'
#
loop_
_entity.id
_entity.type
_entity.pdbx_description
1 polymer ?
#
loop_
_entity_poly.entity_id
_entity_poly.type
_entity_poly.pdbx_seq_one_letter_code
_entity_poly.pdbx_strand_id
1 'polypeptide(L)' 'DPVGGLVQIPCIERKAIAAVKAVTAARTALRGDGRHIVSLDSVLKTMRQTGADMSVKYKETARGGLALNVIEC' A
#
# COMPACT_ATOMS: atom_id res chain seq x y z
N ASP A 1 -4.45 6.55 -5.87
CA ASP A 1 -5.32 7.71 -6.02
C ASP A 1 -6.76 7.25 -6.16
N PRO A 2 -7.69 7.72 -5.31
CA PRO A 2 -9.09 7.33 -5.40
C PRO A 2 -9.78 7.81 -6.67
N VAL A 3 -10.65 6.97 -7.24
CA VAL A 3 -11.58 7.34 -8.31
C VAL A 3 -12.50 8.46 -7.81
N GLY A 4 -12.67 9.50 -8.62
CA GLY A 4 -13.50 10.67 -8.26
C GLY A 4 -12.99 11.49 -7.06
N GLY A 5 -11.80 11.19 -6.51
CA GLY A 5 -11.35 11.79 -5.25
C GLY A 5 -12.09 11.28 -4.01
N LEU A 6 -12.92 10.24 -4.15
CA LEU A 6 -13.79 9.73 -3.08
C LEU A 6 -13.10 8.62 -2.28
N VAL A 7 -13.39 8.51 -0.99
CA VAL A 7 -12.87 7.42 -0.14
C VAL A 7 -13.68 6.13 -0.35
N GLN A 8 -13.71 5.67 -1.59
CA GLN A 8 -14.45 4.49 -2.02
C GLN A 8 -13.51 3.55 -2.77
N ILE A 9 -13.25 3.81 -4.06
CA ILE A 9 -12.40 2.97 -4.91
C ILE A 9 -11.04 3.66 -5.12
N PRO A 10 -9.88 3.01 -4.93
CA PRO A 10 -9.69 1.65 -4.44
C PRO A 10 -9.41 1.58 -2.93
N CYS A 11 -10.05 2.45 -2.15
CA CYS A 11 -9.73 2.66 -0.73
C CYS A 11 -10.32 1.57 0.16
N ILE A 12 -11.56 1.15 -0.11
CA ILE A 12 -12.28 0.16 0.70
C ILE A 12 -11.63 -1.22 0.56
N GLU A 13 -11.38 -1.66 -0.68
CA GLU A 13 -10.74 -2.94 -0.95
C GLU A 13 -9.29 -2.98 -0.43
N ARG A 14 -8.54 -1.86 -0.50
CA ARG A 14 -7.20 -1.80 0.07
C ARG A 14 -7.20 -1.96 1.58
N LYS A 15 -8.19 -1.39 2.29
CA LYS A 15 -8.37 -1.62 3.74
C LYS A 15 -8.67 -3.09 4.04
N ALA A 16 -9.56 -3.72 3.29
CA ALA A 16 -9.89 -5.14 3.47
C ALA A 16 -8.66 -6.05 3.26
N ILE A 17 -7.93 -5.85 2.16
CA ILE A 17 -6.71 -6.62 1.85
C ILE A 17 -5.63 -6.38 2.92
N ALA A 18 -5.46 -5.14 3.39
CA ALA A 18 -4.48 -4.82 4.44
C ALA A 18 -4.80 -5.53 5.77
N ALA A 19 -6.09 -5.58 6.16
CA ALA A 19 -6.51 -6.31 7.36
C ALA A 19 -6.17 -7.80 7.29
N VAL A 20 -6.43 -8.44 6.15
CA VAL A 20 -6.08 -9.86 5.92
C VAL A 20 -4.56 -10.07 5.96
N LYS A 21 -3.79 -9.17 5.34
CA LYS A 21 -2.32 -9.21 5.36
C LYS A 21 -1.77 -9.05 6.78
N ALA A 22 -2.33 -8.15 7.58
CA ALA A 22 -1.89 -7.94 8.96
C ALA A 22 -2.08 -9.20 9.82
N VAL A 23 -3.27 -9.81 9.77
CA VAL A 23 -3.54 -11.07 10.49
C VAL A 23 -2.62 -12.20 10.01
N THR A 24 -2.40 -12.29 8.70
CA THR A 24 -1.52 -13.32 8.12
C THR A 24 -0.06 -13.10 8.54
N ALA A 25 0.44 -11.86 8.47
CA ALA A 25 1.80 -11.52 8.90
C ALA A 25 2.03 -11.82 10.38
N ALA A 26 1.06 -11.49 11.26
CA ALA A 26 1.14 -11.82 12.67
C ALA A 26 1.20 -13.34 12.90
N ARG A 27 0.36 -14.11 12.18
CA ARG A 27 0.40 -15.58 12.24
C ARG A 27 1.74 -16.15 11.76
N THR A 28 2.28 -15.62 10.67
CA THR A 28 3.59 -16.04 10.13
C THR A 28 4.71 -15.73 11.12
N ALA A 29 4.70 -14.56 11.77
CA ALA A 29 5.69 -14.19 12.76
C ALA A 29 5.63 -15.10 14.01
N LEU A 30 4.43 -15.40 14.51
CA LEU A 30 4.24 -16.25 15.70
C LEU A 30 4.50 -17.74 15.44
N ARG A 31 4.23 -18.22 14.23
CA ARG A 31 4.44 -19.63 13.84
C ARG A 31 5.79 -19.90 13.19
N GLY A 32 6.53 -18.85 12.84
CA GLY A 32 7.85 -18.95 12.24
C GLY A 32 8.93 -19.26 13.27
N ASP A 33 10.10 -19.67 12.78
CA ASP A 33 11.30 -19.96 13.58
C ASP A 33 12.15 -18.71 13.87
N GLY A 34 11.63 -17.52 13.57
CA GLY A 34 12.35 -16.25 13.70
C GLY A 34 13.47 -16.03 12.70
N ARG A 35 13.65 -16.90 11.68
CA ARG A 35 14.64 -16.72 10.61
C ARG A 35 14.07 -16.05 9.36
N HIS A 36 12.75 -16.17 9.15
CA HIS A 36 12.03 -15.50 8.08
C HIS A 36 11.81 -14.00 8.39
N ILE A 37 12.88 -13.27 8.66
CA ILE A 37 12.84 -11.85 9.04
C ILE A 37 13.71 -11.04 8.10
N VAL A 38 13.20 -9.90 7.69
CA VAL A 38 14.00 -8.79 7.15
C VAL A 38 13.95 -7.69 8.20
N SER A 39 15.07 -7.01 8.46
CA SER A 39 15.10 -5.95 9.46
C SER A 39 14.07 -4.86 9.13
N LEU A 40 13.41 -4.34 10.17
CA LEU A 40 12.44 -3.25 10.00
C LEU A 40 13.09 -2.01 9.38
N ASP A 41 14.34 -1.73 9.75
CA ASP A 41 15.10 -0.59 9.21
C ASP A 41 15.33 -0.73 7.70
N SER A 42 15.64 -1.93 7.20
CA SER A 42 15.76 -2.18 5.76
C SER A 42 14.44 -1.93 5.03
N VAL A 43 13.31 -2.32 5.63
CA VAL A 43 11.97 -2.08 5.06
C VAL A 43 11.65 -0.59 5.04
N LEU A 44 11.92 0.15 6.13
CA LEU A 44 11.69 1.59 6.21
C LEU A 44 12.57 2.38 5.23
N LYS A 45 13.84 2.00 5.10
CA LYS A 45 14.76 2.59 4.11
C LYS A 45 14.24 2.38 2.69
N THR A 46 13.79 1.16 2.38
CA THR A 46 13.22 0.82 1.07
C THR A 46 11.93 1.60 0.81
N MET A 47 11.04 1.72 1.80
CA MET A 47 9.80 2.49 1.69
C MET A 47 10.08 3.96 1.40
N ARG A 48 11.05 4.56 2.11
CA ARG A 48 11.47 5.95 1.88
C ARG A 48 12.04 6.16 0.48
N GLN A 49 12.97 5.29 0.06
CA GLN A 49 13.59 5.38 -1.26
C GLN A 49 12.53 5.25 -2.36
N THR A 50 11.65 4.26 -2.25
CA THR A 50 10.56 4.04 -3.21
C THR A 50 9.62 5.24 -3.29
N GLY A 51 9.26 5.85 -2.16
CA GLY A 51 8.44 7.06 -2.13
C GLY A 51 9.12 8.31 -2.70
N ALA A 52 10.45 8.39 -2.60
CA ALA A 52 11.25 9.44 -3.22
C ALA A 52 11.34 9.27 -4.75
N ASP A 53 11.56 8.03 -5.20
CA ASP A 53 11.69 7.67 -6.62
C ASP A 53 10.33 7.66 -7.36
N MET A 54 9.23 7.57 -6.62
CA MET A 54 7.89 7.61 -7.19
C MET A 54 7.61 8.97 -7.83
N SER A 55 7.25 8.94 -9.12
CA SER A 55 6.85 10.14 -9.85
C SER A 55 5.72 10.88 -9.13
N VAL A 56 5.82 12.20 -9.04
CA VAL A 56 4.86 13.05 -8.35
C VAL A 56 3.42 12.78 -8.81
N LYS A 57 3.21 12.46 -10.10
CA LYS A 57 1.89 12.14 -10.68
C LYS A 57 1.23 10.86 -10.16
N TYR A 58 1.96 9.99 -9.46
CA TYR A 58 1.45 8.68 -8.99
C TYR A 58 1.45 8.55 -7.47
N LYS A 59 1.90 9.57 -6.73
CA LYS A 59 1.84 9.57 -5.26
C LYS A 59 0.38 9.53 -4.80
N GLU A 60 0.12 8.91 -3.65
CA GLU A 60 -1.19 9.09 -3.00
C GLU A 60 -1.38 10.57 -2.70
N THR A 61 -2.51 11.14 -3.13
CA THR A 61 -2.86 12.58 -3.27
C THR A 61 -2.58 13.23 -4.63
N ALA A 62 -1.83 12.60 -5.53
CA ALA A 62 -1.70 13.10 -6.89
C ALA A 62 -2.87 12.58 -7.72
N ARG A 63 -3.65 13.49 -8.34
CA ARG A 63 -4.81 13.25 -9.23
C ARG A 63 -4.44 12.44 -10.49
N GLY A 64 -3.85 11.26 -10.34
CA GLY A 64 -3.23 10.44 -11.37
C GLY A 64 -3.45 8.94 -11.14
N GLY A 65 -3.28 8.12 -12.18
CA GLY A 65 -3.56 6.67 -12.08
C GLY A 65 -5.05 6.38 -12.24
N LEU A 66 -5.66 5.60 -11.34
CA LEU A 66 -7.07 5.19 -11.46
C LEU A 66 -8.02 6.40 -11.51
N ALA A 67 -7.71 7.50 -10.82
CA ALA A 67 -8.55 8.67 -10.82
C ALA A 67 -8.64 9.40 -12.18
N LEU A 68 -7.65 9.24 -13.06
CA LEU A 68 -7.69 9.80 -14.43
C LEU A 68 -8.24 8.81 -15.45
N ASN A 69 -8.02 7.51 -15.22
CA ASN A 69 -8.33 6.47 -16.20
C ASN A 69 -9.71 5.84 -15.99
N VAL A 70 -10.36 6.09 -14.86
CA VAL A 70 -11.75 5.67 -14.59
C VAL A 70 -12.61 6.92 -14.61
N ILE A 71 -13.28 7.14 -15.74
CA ILE A 71 -14.28 8.21 -15.91
C ILE A 71 -15.56 7.69 -15.24
N GLU A 72 -16.02 8.35 -14.17
CA GLU A 72 -17.40 8.15 -13.71
C GLU A 72 -18.32 8.76 -14.78
N CYS A 73 -19.09 7.90 -15.46
CA CYS A 73 -20.20 8.32 -16.32
C CYS A 73 -21.43 8.65 -15.47
#